data_AF-A0A212SWD9-F1
#
_entry.id   AF-A0A212SWD9-F1
#
_cell.length_a   1.000
_cell.length_b   1.000
_cell.length_c   1.000
_cell.angle_alpha   90.00
_cell.angle_beta   90.00
_cell.angle_gamma   90.00
#
_symmetry.space_group_name_H-M   'P 1'
#
loop_
_entity.id
_entity.type
_entity.pdbx_description
1 polymer ?
#
loop_
_entity_poly.entity_id
_entity_poly.type
_entity_poly.pdbx_seq_one_letter_code
_entity_poly.pdbx_strand_id
1 'polypeptide(L)' 'MPRLQILELPDGAREDSPPFVLVIDQAPSTGPLYRRFADDMDLNDSIAARTGARAVLVFEDTVDLPANQEASR' A
#
# COMPACT_ATOMS: atom_id res chain seq x y z
N MET A 1 -15.36 -0.05 -2.24
CA MET A 1 -14.87 -0.71 -1.00
C MET A 1 -13.37 -0.60 -1.05
N PRO A 2 -12.66 -0.35 0.06
CA PRO A 2 -11.21 -0.30 0.04
C PRO A 2 -10.64 -1.59 -0.55
N ARG A 3 -9.69 -1.45 -1.48
CA ARG A 3 -9.04 -2.55 -2.17
C ARG A 3 -7.57 -2.58 -1.79
N LEU A 4 -7.08 -3.79 -1.51
CA LEU A 4 -5.67 -4.05 -1.18
C LEU A 4 -4.92 -4.47 -2.44
N GLN A 5 -3.74 -3.89 -2.64
CA GLN A 5 -2.86 -4.18 -3.76
C GLN A 5 -1.40 -4.18 -3.32
N ILE A 6 -0.53 -4.81 -4.12
CA ILE A 6 0.90 -4.87 -3.89
C ILE A 6 1.59 -4.13 -5.05
N LEU A 7 2.40 -3.13 -4.72
CA LEU A 7 3.35 -2.53 -5.65
C LEU A 7 4.71 -3.19 -5.44
N GLU A 8 5.09 -4.08 -6.35
CA GLU A 8 6.43 -4.66 -6.38
C GLU A 8 7.47 -3.57 -6.69
N LEU A 9 8.58 -3.59 -5.96
CA LEU A 9 9.70 -2.69 -6.18
C LEU A 9 10.77 -3.40 -7.01
N PRO A 10 11.51 -2.67 -7.86
CA PRO A 10 12.59 -3.27 -8.64
C PRO A 10 13.65 -3.94 -7.76
N ASP A 11 14.21 -5.03 -8.28
CA ASP A 11 15.38 -5.66 -7.70
C ASP A 11 16.52 -4.64 -7.54
N GLY A 12 17.20 -4.68 -6.39
CA GLY A 12 18.30 -3.74 -6.09
C GLY A 12 17.86 -2.43 -5.44
N ALA A 13 16.58 -2.29 -5.06
CA ALA A 13 16.11 -1.23 -4.17
C ALA A 13 16.63 -1.44 -2.73
N ARG A 14 17.95 -1.50 -2.53
CA ARG A 14 18.70 -1.98 -1.34
C ARG A 14 18.44 -3.44 -0.99
N GLU A 15 19.53 -4.19 -0.87
CA GLU A 15 19.56 -5.66 -0.64
C GLU A 15 18.77 -6.09 0.61
N ASP A 16 18.71 -5.24 1.64
CA ASP A 16 18.00 -5.52 2.91
C ASP A 16 16.63 -4.85 3.04
N SER A 17 16.15 -4.15 2.01
CA SER A 17 14.90 -3.39 2.12
C SER A 17 13.71 -4.19 1.61
N PRO A 18 12.52 -4.09 2.23
CA PRO A 18 11.38 -4.91 1.84
C PRO A 18 11.00 -4.72 0.37
N PRO A 19 10.60 -5.78 -0.37
CA PRO A 19 10.54 -5.75 -1.83
C PRO A 19 9.24 -5.16 -2.39
N PHE A 20 8.32 -4.70 -1.55
CA PHE A 20 7.04 -4.17 -2.01
C PHE A 20 6.49 -3.04 -1.13
N VAL A 21 5.54 -2.30 -1.65
CA VAL A 21 4.70 -1.33 -0.92
C VAL A 21 3.26 -1.85 -0.90
N LEU A 22 2.63 -1.81 0.27
CA LEU A 22 1.21 -2.13 0.40
C LEU A 22 0.39 -0.91 -0.03
N VAL A 23 -0.52 -1.08 -0.99
CA VAL A 23 -1.40 -0.03 -1.47
C VAL A 23 -2.83 -0.33 -1.09
N ILE A 24 -3.51 0.65 -0.51
CA ILE A 24 -4.94 0.61 -0.20
C ILE A 24 -5.60 1.71 -1.01
N ASP A 25 -6.38 1.36 -2.03
CA ASP A 25 -7.11 2.32 -2.84
C ASP A 25 -8.63 2.20 -2.65
N GLN A 26 -9.40 3.13 -3.23
CA GLN A 26 -10.86 3.21 -3.00
C GLN A 26 -11.24 3.36 -1.53
N ALA A 27 -10.41 4.08 -0.76
CA ALA A 27 -10.62 4.40 0.64
C ALA A 27 -11.08 5.86 0.78
N PRO A 28 -12.40 6.14 0.92
CA PRO A 28 -12.91 7.51 0.95
C PRO A 28 -12.19 8.36 2.00
N SER A 29 -11.79 9.58 1.64
CA SER A 29 -11.02 10.47 2.52
C SER A 29 -11.79 10.88 3.79
N THR A 30 -13.12 10.83 3.71
CA THR A 30 -14.03 11.05 4.85
C THR A 30 -14.18 9.82 5.75
N GLY A 31 -13.71 8.66 5.31
CA GLY A 31 -13.85 7.38 6.00
C GLY A 31 -12.84 7.20 7.14
N PRO A 32 -13.17 6.35 8.14
CA PRO A 32 -12.31 6.13 9.30
C PRO A 32 -10.98 5.45 8.93
N LEU A 33 -10.94 4.64 7.87
CA LEU A 33 -9.73 4.00 7.39
C LEU A 33 -8.72 5.04 6.90
N TYR A 34 -9.12 5.88 5.94
CA TYR A 34 -8.25 6.89 5.36
C TYR A 34 -7.71 7.85 6.43
N ARG A 35 -8.58 8.37 7.29
CA ARG A 35 -8.18 9.27 8.39
C ARG A 35 -7.19 8.61 9.34
N ARG A 36 -7.41 7.34 9.69
CA ARG A 36 -6.53 6.62 10.60
C ARG A 36 -5.13 6.42 10.02
N PHE A 37 -4.99 6.17 8.73
CA PHE A 37 -3.67 6.09 8.07
C PHE A 37 -3.07 7.49 7.80
N ALA A 38 -3.89 8.52 7.61
CA ALA A 38 -3.42 9.90 7.40
C ALA A 38 -2.91 10.57 8.68
N ASP A 39 -3.57 10.31 9.82
CA ASP A 39 -3.30 10.99 11.09
C ASP A 39 -2.27 10.25 11.96
N ASP A 40 -1.98 8.97 11.69
CA ASP A 40 -1.16 8.09 12.53
C ASP A 40 -0.02 7.45 11.72
N MET A 41 1.12 8.15 11.67
CA MET A 41 2.33 7.65 10.99
C MET A 41 2.93 6.43 11.68
N ASP A 42 2.86 6.35 13.02
CA ASP A 42 3.38 5.21 13.78
C ASP A 42 2.60 3.93 13.46
N LEU A 43 1.29 4.04 13.26
CA LEU A 43 0.46 2.93 12.79
C LEU A 43 0.86 2.48 11.39
N ASN A 44 1.15 3.40 10.47
CA ASN A 44 1.59 3.06 9.12
C ASN A 44 2.88 2.26 9.15
N ASP A 45 3.87 2.73 9.92
CA ASP A 45 5.15 2.06 10.08
C ASP A 45 4.99 0.68 10.75
N SER A 46 4.13 0.59 11.76
CA SER A 46 3.80 -0.67 12.43
C SER A 46 3.15 -1.68 11.48
N ILE A 47 2.20 -1.26 10.65
CA ILE A 47 1.56 -2.14 9.66
C ILE A 47 2.55 -2.54 8.57
N ALA A 48 3.38 -1.61 8.08
CA ALA A 48 4.42 -1.90 7.10
C ALA A 48 5.38 -2.99 7.64
N ALA A 49 5.92 -2.79 8.85
CA ALA A 49 6.81 -3.76 9.50
C ALA A 49 6.14 -5.13 9.71
N ARG A 50 4.88 -5.18 10.16
CA ARG A 50 4.15 -6.43 10.38
C ARG A 50 3.82 -7.20 9.10
N THR A 51 3.64 -6.49 8.00
CA THR A 51 3.29 -7.09 6.71
C THR A 51 4.53 -7.40 5.88
N GLY A 52 5.71 -6.95 6.29
CA GLY A 52 6.92 -7.01 5.46
C GLY A 52 6.86 -6.07 4.27
N ALA A 53 5.98 -5.06 4.31
CA ALA A 53 5.95 -4.00 3.31
C ALA A 53 6.99 -2.94 3.67
N ARG A 54 7.48 -2.23 2.66
CA ARG A 54 8.35 -1.07 2.83
C ARG A 54 7.59 0.13 3.39
N ALA A 55 6.34 0.27 2.98
CA ALA A 55 5.43 1.32 3.40
C ALA A 55 3.98 0.88 3.13
N VAL A 56 3.03 1.61 3.71
CA VAL A 56 1.62 1.53 3.35
C VAL A 56 1.20 2.87 2.74
N LEU A 57 0.58 2.84 1.56
CA LEU A 57 0.03 4.02 0.90
C LEU A 57 -1.48 3.88 0.78
N VAL A 58 -2.21 4.94 1.13
CA VAL A 58 -3.68 4.95 1.10
C VAL A 58 -4.19 6.04 0.15
N PHE A 59 -5.08 5.67 -0.75
CA PHE A 59 -5.63 6.54 -1.79
C PHE A 59 -7.16 6.52 -1.77
N GLU A 60 -7.75 7.69 -2.02
CA GLU A 60 -9.20 7.81 -2.19
C GLU A 60 -9.65 7.20 -3.51
N ASP A 61 -8.96 7.54 -4.59
CA ASP A 61 -9.25 7.05 -5.93
C ASP A 61 -8.57 5.70 -6.20
N THR A 62 -9.03 5.04 -7.27
CA THR A 62 -8.41 3.81 -7.77
C THR A 62 -6.99 4.12 -8.26
N VAL A 63 -6.02 3.29 -7.86
CA VAL A 63 -4.65 3.35 -8.36
C VAL A 63 -4.41 2.15 -9.27
N ASP A 64 -3.99 2.44 -10.51
CA ASP A 64 -3.59 1.44 -11.49
C ASP A 64 -2.13 1.04 -11.28
N LEU A 65 -1.92 -0.13 -10.69
CA LEU A 65 -0.59 -0.70 -10.49
C LEU A 65 -0.26 -1.75 -11.55
N PRO A 66 1.02 -1.84 -12.00
CA PRO A 66 1.45 -2.80 -13.02
C PRO A 66 1.12 -4.25 -12.67
N ALA A 67 1.21 -4.61 -11.38
CA ALA A 67 0.98 -5.97 -10.87
C ALA A 67 -0.43 -6.52 -11.14
N ASN A 68 -1.42 -5.67 -11.43
CA ASN A 68 -2.79 -6.12 -11.70
C ASN A 68 -3.07 -6.47 -13.16
N GLN A 69 -2.16 -6.19 -14.10
CA GLN A 69 -2.43 -6.45 -15.52
C GLN A 69 -2.29 -7.94 -15.92
N GLU A 70 -1.76 -8.80 -15.04
CA GLU A 70 -1.63 -10.23 -15.32
C GLU A 70 -2.88 -11.06 -14.95
N ALA A 71 -3.81 -10.53 -14.15
CA ALA A 71 -4.96 -11.27 -13.63
C ALA A 71 -6.15 -11.39 -14.62
N SER A 72 -5.99 -11.02 -15.89
CA SER A 72 -7.08 -11.02 -16.90
C SER A 72 -6.74 -11.76 -18.19
N ARG A 73 -5.85 -12.77 -18.15
CA ARG A 73 -5.66 -13.73 -19.25
C ARG A 73 -6.31 -15.07 -18.98
#